data_AF-A0A3A8I532-F1
#
_entry.id   AF-A0A3A8I532-F1
#
_cell.length_a   1.000
_cell.length_b   1.000
_cell.length_c   1.000
_cell.angle_alpha   90.00
_cell.angle_beta   90.00
_cell.angle_gamma   90.00
#
_symmetry.space_group_name_H-M   'P 1'
#
loop_
_entity.id
_entity.type
_entity.pdbx_description
1 polymer ?
#
loop_
_entity_poly.entity_id
_entity_poly.type
_entity_poly.pdbx_seq_one_letter_code
_entity_poly.pdbx_strand_id
1 'polypeptide(L)'
;MKRGMAVRSAMLWMSAVGLLGACGGQPEQTPAPAGDDTVTTATQSLVPAPPTPFDSFLSIRGPLAVGSAVASNTGTSANYEGFTLTVAAHTQVALEVTHLGTGVGVDTGLFVYGPKTQYGYGFRPLYQDDDSGYGELSKIPLATFDAAGEYLVVVGWSNGLGKQYRLQAACVGGACVPNPTPAPANAPVTLAQFPLEGNLQALLNGANAYREDMYSFLDRYDFAWPYSTPASLDVAAAAVLAKSEYRGYRNDPTPDTYTYAAFQSRMYGQFQPLHQAILDTYGELGTNAQVKSYFREFSTGPNGDNWRTLNIILLPGSRHVLVYEQTAHEI
;
A
#
# COMPACT_ATOMS: atom_id res chain seq x y z
N MET A 1 -8.52 11.47 -15.73
CA MET A 1 -9.63 11.23 -14.77
C MET A 1 -9.07 10.52 -13.55
N LYS A 2 -9.19 11.09 -12.34
CA LYS A 2 -8.90 10.37 -11.10
C LYS A 2 -9.86 9.19 -11.01
N ARG A 3 -9.38 7.97 -10.68
CA ARG A 3 -10.27 6.92 -10.15
C ARG A 3 -10.93 7.54 -8.91
N GLY A 4 -12.20 7.91 -9.05
CA GLY A 4 -12.92 8.64 -8.02
C GLY A 4 -12.95 7.81 -6.75
N MET A 5 -12.20 8.24 -5.73
CA MET A 5 -12.47 7.86 -4.36
C MET A 5 -13.83 8.46 -4.00
N ALA A 6 -14.87 7.65 -4.13
CA ALA A 6 -16.13 7.92 -3.47
C ALA A 6 -15.96 7.58 -1.98
N VAL A 7 -15.47 8.56 -1.23
CA VAL A 7 -15.83 8.65 0.19
C VAL A 7 -17.29 9.07 0.19
N ARG A 8 -18.19 8.20 0.67
CA ARG A 8 -19.17 8.52 1.72
C ARG A 8 -20.24 7.44 1.88
N SER A 9 -20.50 7.21 3.17
CA SER A 9 -21.79 6.85 3.76
C SER A 9 -22.13 5.37 3.85
N ALA A 10 -21.86 4.86 5.05
CA ALA A 10 -22.71 3.91 5.73
C ALA A 10 -24.19 4.27 5.51
N MET A 11 -24.94 3.32 4.97
CA MET A 11 -26.40 3.35 4.98
C MET A 11 -26.85 2.10 5.73
N LEU A 12 -27.17 2.30 7.02
CA LEU A 12 -27.95 1.35 7.80
C LEU A 12 -29.24 1.07 7.06
N TRP A 13 -29.49 -0.21 6.79
CA TRP A 13 -30.80 -0.69 6.42
C TRP A 13 -31.72 -0.62 7.64
N MET A 14 -32.62 0.37 7.67
CA MET A 14 -33.89 0.23 8.36
C MET A 14 -34.93 -0.32 7.38
N SER A 15 -35.57 -1.42 7.78
CA SER A 15 -36.86 -1.84 7.26
C SER A 15 -37.80 -1.98 8.45
N ALA A 16 -39.03 -1.53 8.23
CA ALA A 16 -39.95 -1.08 9.25
C ALA A 16 -41.08 -2.09 9.53
N VAL A 17 -41.79 -1.77 10.61
CA VAL A 17 -43.20 -2.07 10.92
C VAL A 17 -43.52 -3.42 11.57
N GLY A 18 -43.91 -3.32 12.85
CA GLY A 18 -44.85 -4.21 13.53
C GLY A 18 -45.68 -3.38 14.51
N LEU A 19 -46.94 -3.13 14.16
CA LEU A 19 -47.96 -2.38 14.90
C LEU A 19 -48.41 -3.08 16.20
N LEU A 20 -48.75 -2.27 17.22
CA LEU A 20 -50.00 -2.27 18.03
C LEU A 20 -49.75 -1.94 19.52
N GLY A 21 -50.57 -1.02 20.06
CA GLY A 21 -50.76 -0.88 21.50
C GLY A 21 -51.05 0.55 21.96
N ALA A 22 -52.30 0.99 21.81
CA ALA A 22 -52.80 2.21 22.42
C ALA A 22 -52.92 2.07 23.94
N CYS A 23 -52.50 3.08 24.72
CA CYS A 23 -53.12 3.52 25.97
C CYS A 23 -52.58 4.92 26.33
N GLY A 24 -53.49 5.80 26.71
CA GLY A 24 -53.25 7.24 26.86
C GLY A 24 -52.46 7.64 28.09
N GLY A 25 -52.07 8.91 28.08
CA GLY A 25 -51.42 9.59 29.19
C GLY A 25 -50.53 10.70 28.66
N GLN A 26 -51.06 11.92 28.60
CA GLN A 26 -50.23 13.12 28.53
C GLN A 26 -49.76 13.42 29.96
N PRO A 27 -48.44 13.53 30.20
CA PRO A 27 -47.99 14.45 31.23
C PRO A 27 -46.85 15.35 30.76
N GLU A 28 -47.01 16.62 31.13
CA GLU A 28 -45.99 17.64 31.42
C GLU A 28 -44.66 17.60 30.65
N GLN A 29 -44.52 18.62 29.80
CA GLN A 29 -43.24 19.14 29.34
C GLN A 29 -42.39 19.57 30.54
N THR A 30 -41.55 18.66 31.01
CA THR A 30 -40.31 19.02 31.69
C THR A 30 -39.23 19.09 30.61
N PRO A 31 -38.51 20.20 30.41
CA PRO A 31 -37.43 20.24 29.43
C PRO A 31 -36.34 19.23 29.85
N ALA A 32 -36.04 18.27 28.97
CA ALA A 32 -34.87 17.43 29.10
C ALA A 32 -33.60 18.29 29.07
N PRO A 33 -32.52 17.90 29.76
CA PRO A 33 -31.27 18.64 29.73
C PRO A 33 -30.76 18.73 28.30
N ALA A 34 -30.39 19.94 27.85
CA ALA A 34 -29.66 20.14 26.62
C ALA A 34 -28.27 19.49 26.76
N GLY A 35 -28.19 18.22 26.38
CA GLY A 35 -26.96 17.45 26.26
C GLY A 35 -26.94 16.82 24.88
N ASP A 36 -26.75 17.66 23.86
CA ASP A 36 -26.20 17.20 22.59
C ASP A 36 -24.76 16.75 22.88
N ASP A 37 -24.59 15.51 23.33
CA ASP A 37 -23.32 14.80 23.19
C ASP A 37 -23.15 14.48 21.70
N THR A 38 -22.90 15.53 20.92
CA THR A 38 -22.21 15.38 19.64
C THR A 38 -20.89 14.71 19.95
N VAL A 39 -20.77 13.42 19.60
CA VAL A 39 -19.47 12.79 19.42
C VAL A 39 -18.77 13.56 18.31
N THR A 40 -18.05 14.61 18.69
CA THR A 40 -17.12 15.30 17.83
C THR A 40 -15.97 14.33 17.63
N THR A 41 -15.95 13.63 16.50
CA THR A 41 -14.70 13.07 15.97
C THR A 41 -13.82 14.28 15.69
N ALA A 42 -12.98 14.65 16.67
CA ALA A 42 -11.95 15.65 16.43
C ALA A 42 -11.09 15.10 15.29
N THR A 43 -11.10 15.78 14.14
CA THR A 43 -10.14 15.52 13.07
C THR A 43 -8.76 15.84 13.65
N GLN A 44 -8.04 14.82 14.11
CA GLN A 44 -6.67 14.97 14.55
C GLN A 44 -5.79 15.32 13.35
N SER A 45 -4.78 16.15 13.59
CA SER A 45 -3.85 16.56 12.55
C SER A 45 -2.83 15.45 12.36
N LEU A 46 -2.71 14.98 11.12
CA LEU A 46 -1.67 14.05 10.69
C LEU A 46 -0.28 14.55 11.11
N VAL A 47 0.60 13.63 11.53
CA VAL A 47 2.01 13.93 11.76
C VAL A 47 2.68 14.10 10.39
N PRO A 48 3.22 15.28 10.04
CA PRO A 48 3.82 15.48 8.74
C PRO A 48 5.17 14.74 8.64
N ALA A 49 5.55 14.39 7.42
CA ALA A 49 6.90 13.92 7.13
C ALA A 49 7.93 15.02 7.46
N PRO A 50 9.13 14.67 7.95
CA PRO A 50 10.18 15.65 8.22
C PRO A 50 10.58 16.40 6.94
N PRO A 51 10.79 17.73 7.03
CA PRO A 51 11.30 18.50 5.90
C PRO A 51 12.70 17.99 5.52
N THR A 52 12.97 17.93 4.21
CA THR A 52 14.30 17.60 3.68
C THR A 52 14.98 18.86 3.11
N PRO A 53 16.31 19.03 3.25
CA PRO A 53 17.28 18.09 3.82
C PRO A 53 17.12 17.95 5.35
N PHE A 54 17.44 16.77 5.89
CA PHE A 54 17.38 16.53 7.33
C PHE A 54 18.43 17.41 8.02
N ASP A 55 17.97 18.48 8.66
CA ASP A 55 18.78 19.46 9.38
C ASP A 55 18.67 19.22 10.91
N SER A 56 18.63 20.28 11.72
CA SER A 56 18.60 20.20 13.18
C SER A 56 17.34 19.55 13.79
N PHE A 57 16.26 19.31 13.02
CA PHE A 57 15.02 18.73 13.57
C PHE A 57 15.03 17.19 13.66
N LEU A 58 16.02 16.52 13.05
CA LEU A 58 16.17 15.07 13.08
C LEU A 58 17.41 14.65 13.86
N SER A 59 17.22 13.88 14.93
CA SER A 59 18.33 13.24 15.67
C SER A 59 18.44 11.75 15.30
N ILE A 60 19.55 11.35 14.68
CA ILE A 60 19.81 9.92 14.41
C ILE A 60 20.32 9.25 15.70
N ARG A 61 19.52 8.34 16.25
CA ARG A 61 19.73 7.73 17.57
C ARG A 61 20.60 6.48 17.53
N GLY A 62 20.65 5.79 16.40
CA GLY A 62 21.46 4.59 16.22
C GLY A 62 20.79 3.56 15.31
N PRO A 63 21.31 2.31 15.29
CA PRO A 63 20.80 1.26 14.43
C PRO A 63 19.52 0.60 14.99
N LEU A 64 18.63 0.23 14.07
CA LEU A 64 17.51 -0.69 14.26
C LEU A 64 17.79 -1.94 13.44
N ALA A 65 17.96 -3.09 14.10
CA ALA A 65 18.17 -4.35 13.39
C ALA A 65 16.84 -5.02 13.05
N VAL A 66 16.79 -5.74 11.92
CA VAL A 66 15.62 -6.57 11.61
C VAL A 66 15.49 -7.69 12.63
N GLY A 67 14.28 -7.87 13.17
CA GLY A 67 14.01 -8.81 14.26
C GLY A 67 14.25 -8.24 15.65
N SER A 68 14.58 -6.95 15.78
CA SER A 68 14.80 -6.29 17.07
C SER A 68 13.86 -5.10 17.29
N ALA A 69 13.98 -4.50 18.47
CA ALA A 69 13.28 -3.28 18.83
C ALA A 69 14.22 -2.35 19.59
N VAL A 70 13.97 -1.04 19.46
CA VAL A 70 14.66 0.02 20.18
C VAL A 70 13.66 0.78 21.02
N ALA A 71 14.05 1.17 22.23
CA ALA A 71 13.27 2.03 23.11
C ALA A 71 13.82 3.45 23.05
N SER A 72 12.93 4.44 23.00
CA SER A 72 13.29 5.85 23.09
C SER A 72 12.16 6.67 23.73
N ASN A 73 12.28 7.99 23.70
CA ASN A 73 11.27 8.91 24.21
C ASN A 73 11.12 10.14 23.32
N THR A 74 9.93 10.75 23.32
CA THR A 74 9.53 11.90 22.50
C THR A 74 10.16 13.25 22.91
N GLY A 75 11.30 13.24 23.61
CA GLY A 75 12.05 14.45 23.97
C GLY A 75 11.22 15.53 24.68
N THR A 76 11.72 16.77 24.68
CA THR A 76 11.04 17.93 25.30
C THR A 76 10.50 18.94 24.28
N SER A 77 10.62 18.64 22.99
CA SER A 77 10.04 19.42 21.89
C SER A 77 9.59 18.50 20.75
N ALA A 78 8.61 18.95 19.96
CA ALA A 78 8.18 18.24 18.76
C ALA A 78 9.36 18.16 17.79
N ASN A 79 9.81 16.94 17.51
CA ASN A 79 10.99 16.65 16.71
C ASN A 79 10.83 15.27 16.07
N TYR A 80 11.85 14.89 15.32
CA TYR A 80 11.95 13.57 14.71
C TYR A 80 13.15 12.82 15.30
N GLU A 81 12.97 11.51 15.51
CA GLU A 81 14.08 10.59 15.79
C GLU A 81 14.28 9.64 14.62
N GLY A 82 15.52 9.52 14.18
CA GLY A 82 15.94 8.64 13.09
C GLY A 82 16.67 7.41 13.61
N PHE A 83 16.42 6.27 12.98
CA PHE A 83 17.12 5.02 13.21
C PHE A 83 17.61 4.45 11.89
N THR A 84 18.84 3.98 11.84
CA THR A 84 19.40 3.37 10.63
C THR A 84 19.02 1.90 10.55
N LEU A 85 18.52 1.46 9.40
CA LEU A 85 18.10 0.08 9.15
C LEU A 85 18.88 -0.46 7.94
N THR A 86 19.82 -1.35 8.19
CA THR A 86 20.62 -1.98 7.11
C THR A 86 20.00 -3.30 6.71
N VAL A 87 19.69 -3.45 5.42
CA VAL A 87 19.01 -4.64 4.88
C VAL A 87 19.69 -5.15 3.61
N ALA A 88 19.52 -6.45 3.34
CA ALA A 88 19.78 -7.02 2.02
C ALA A 88 18.65 -6.66 1.04
N ALA A 89 18.93 -6.76 -0.26
CA ALA A 89 17.92 -6.59 -1.30
C ALA A 89 16.75 -7.56 -1.10
N HIS A 90 15.55 -7.08 -1.37
CA HIS A 90 14.26 -7.76 -1.21
C HIS A 90 13.98 -8.26 0.21
N THR A 91 14.46 -7.54 1.22
CA THR A 91 14.05 -7.75 2.62
C THR A 91 12.63 -7.20 2.82
N GLN A 92 11.78 -7.89 3.58
CA GLN A 92 10.44 -7.40 3.91
C GLN A 92 10.27 -7.26 5.43
N VAL A 93 9.94 -6.05 5.87
CA VAL A 93 9.85 -5.69 7.29
C VAL A 93 8.48 -5.10 7.61
N ALA A 94 7.91 -5.46 8.75
CA ALA A 94 6.86 -4.68 9.40
C ALA A 94 7.50 -3.76 10.45
N LEU A 95 7.15 -2.48 10.42
CA LEU A 95 7.63 -1.48 11.35
C LEU A 95 6.45 -1.02 12.21
N GLU A 96 6.62 -1.01 13.52
CA GLU A 96 5.54 -0.64 14.43
C GLU A 96 6.08 0.16 15.61
N VAL A 97 5.39 1.27 15.91
CA VAL A 97 5.58 2.01 17.14
C VAL A 97 4.60 1.48 18.17
N THR A 98 5.09 1.16 19.36
CA THR A 98 4.29 0.64 20.49
C THR A 98 4.58 1.44 21.76
N HIS A 99 3.60 1.51 22.66
CA HIS A 99 3.77 2.16 23.96
C HIS A 99 4.82 1.41 24.81
N LEU A 100 5.62 2.17 25.55
CA LEU A 100 6.45 1.67 26.64
C LEU A 100 6.02 2.39 27.94
N GLY A 101 5.52 1.65 28.94
CA GLY A 101 5.10 2.24 30.22
C GLY A 101 3.90 3.19 30.11
N THR A 102 4.02 4.42 30.62
CA THR A 102 2.95 5.44 30.70
C THR A 102 2.66 6.16 29.37
N GLY A 103 3.15 5.65 28.25
CA GLY A 103 3.11 6.29 26.93
C GLY A 103 1.72 6.43 26.27
N VAL A 104 0.61 6.35 27.00
CA VAL A 104 -0.75 6.47 26.46
C VAL A 104 -0.97 7.89 25.90
N GLY A 105 -1.54 8.00 24.70
CA GLY A 105 -1.85 9.27 24.03
C GLY A 105 -0.62 9.97 23.45
N VAL A 106 0.31 9.19 22.88
CA VAL A 106 1.26 9.69 21.88
C VAL A 106 0.64 9.43 20.51
N ASP A 107 0.62 10.45 19.69
CA ASP A 107 0.30 10.42 18.28
C ASP A 107 1.62 10.50 17.50
N THR A 108 1.93 9.45 16.74
CA THR A 108 3.21 9.33 16.02
C THR A 108 3.03 9.40 14.52
N GLY A 109 4.11 9.71 13.82
CA GLY A 109 4.26 9.46 12.39
C GLY A 109 5.46 8.56 12.16
N LEU A 110 5.36 7.62 11.25
CA LEU A 110 6.43 6.70 10.90
C LEU A 110 6.74 6.85 9.41
N PHE A 111 8.01 7.10 9.09
CA PHE A 111 8.47 7.35 7.73
C PHE A 111 9.73 6.53 7.43
N VAL A 112 9.87 6.06 6.20
CA VAL A 112 11.06 5.31 5.78
C VAL A 112 11.66 5.97 4.54
N TYR A 113 12.95 6.26 4.58
CA TYR A 113 13.71 6.87 3.48
C TYR A 113 14.88 5.98 3.07
N GLY A 114 15.36 6.12 1.84
CA GLY A 114 16.57 5.48 1.34
C GLY A 114 16.37 4.68 0.05
N PRO A 115 17.32 3.77 -0.29
CA PRO A 115 18.58 3.55 0.43
C PRO A 115 19.49 4.78 0.40
N LYS A 116 20.43 4.87 1.34
CA LYS A 116 21.41 5.94 1.40
C LYS A 116 22.30 5.94 0.16
N THR A 117 22.42 7.09 -0.47
CA THR A 117 23.33 7.36 -1.58
C THR A 117 24.37 8.42 -1.17
N GLN A 118 25.24 8.80 -2.11
CA GLN A 118 26.13 9.96 -1.91
C GLN A 118 25.37 11.28 -1.63
N TYR A 119 24.07 11.34 -1.98
CA TYR A 119 23.20 12.49 -1.74
C TYR A 119 22.33 12.35 -0.48
N GLY A 120 22.58 11.34 0.36
CA GLY A 120 21.75 11.02 1.54
C GLY A 120 20.63 10.03 1.24
N TYR A 121 19.57 10.03 2.04
CA TYR A 121 18.45 9.07 1.96
C TYR A 121 17.32 9.47 0.99
N GLY A 122 17.52 10.52 0.20
CA GLY A 122 16.48 11.09 -0.66
C GLY A 122 15.56 12.07 0.07
N PHE A 123 14.55 12.57 -0.65
CA PHE A 123 13.67 13.67 -0.22
C PHE A 123 12.20 13.26 -0.08
N ARG A 124 11.87 11.99 -0.39
CA ARG A 124 10.50 11.45 -0.27
C ARG A 124 10.52 10.17 0.56
N PRO A 125 9.57 9.98 1.47
CA PRO A 125 9.41 8.69 2.13
C PRO A 125 9.00 7.63 1.10
N LEU A 126 9.62 6.45 1.18
CA LEU A 126 9.20 5.24 0.49
C LEU A 126 7.94 4.63 1.12
N TYR A 127 7.90 4.67 2.46
CA TYR A 127 6.80 4.17 3.27
C TYR A 127 6.46 5.20 4.33
N GLN A 128 5.16 5.36 4.60
CA GLN A 128 4.69 6.22 5.67
C GLN A 128 3.38 5.71 6.25
N ASP A 129 3.17 5.97 7.54
CA ASP A 129 1.93 5.76 8.26
C ASP A 129 1.91 6.69 9.49
N ASP A 130 0.74 7.13 9.94
CA ASP A 130 0.59 7.89 11.18
C ASP A 130 -0.35 7.22 12.19
N ASP A 131 -1.45 6.61 11.76
CA ASP A 131 -2.54 6.19 12.66
C ASP A 131 -3.00 4.73 12.55
N SER A 132 -2.25 3.84 11.86
CA SER A 132 -2.67 2.44 11.66
C SER A 132 -2.20 1.46 12.76
N GLY A 133 -1.55 1.95 13.82
CA GLY A 133 -0.99 1.16 14.90
C GLY A 133 -1.91 0.98 16.12
N TYR A 134 -1.31 0.75 17.29
CA TYR A 134 -2.08 0.59 18.54
C TYR A 134 -2.53 1.95 19.07
N GLY A 135 -3.81 2.29 18.85
CA GLY A 135 -4.35 3.60 19.22
C GLY A 135 -3.98 4.66 18.19
N GLU A 136 -3.31 5.72 18.63
CA GLU A 136 -2.83 6.84 17.77
C GLU A 136 -1.37 6.61 17.31
N LEU A 137 -0.84 5.40 17.46
CA LEU A 137 0.52 5.08 17.03
C LEU A 137 0.55 4.64 15.58
N SER A 138 1.74 4.70 15.00
CA SER A 138 1.95 4.38 13.59
C SER A 138 2.47 2.96 13.38
N LYS A 139 2.06 2.36 12.25
CA LYS A 139 2.44 1.03 11.81
C LYS A 139 2.53 0.95 10.29
N ILE A 140 3.70 0.51 9.80
CA ILE A 140 3.88 0.09 8.42
C ILE A 140 3.83 -1.45 8.41
N PRO A 141 2.70 -2.08 8.01
CA PRO A 141 2.54 -3.53 8.10
C PRO A 141 3.41 -4.30 7.10
N LEU A 142 3.87 -3.64 6.04
CA LEU A 142 4.79 -4.19 5.05
C LEU A 142 5.62 -3.07 4.42
N ALA A 143 6.94 -3.21 4.46
CA ALA A 143 7.90 -2.45 3.69
C ALA A 143 8.80 -3.44 2.93
N THR A 144 8.79 -3.39 1.59
CA THR A 144 9.65 -4.20 0.72
C THR A 144 10.86 -3.37 0.29
N PHE A 145 12.06 -3.82 0.62
CA PHE A 145 13.29 -3.08 0.31
C PHE A 145 13.97 -3.67 -0.92
N ASP A 146 13.72 -3.13 -2.10
CA ASP A 146 14.21 -3.72 -3.36
C ASP A 146 15.73 -3.68 -3.49
N ALA A 147 16.36 -2.61 -3.01
CA ALA A 147 17.81 -2.47 -3.00
C ALA A 147 18.40 -2.82 -1.62
N ALA A 148 19.58 -3.43 -1.62
CA ALA A 148 20.38 -3.55 -0.41
C ALA A 148 20.93 -2.17 -0.01
N GLY A 149 21.08 -1.94 1.30
CA GLY A 149 21.68 -0.69 1.78
C GLY A 149 21.22 -0.27 3.17
N GLU A 150 21.66 0.92 3.57
CA GLU A 150 21.23 1.59 4.80
C GLU A 150 20.00 2.47 4.49
N TYR A 151 18.91 2.23 5.20
CA TYR A 151 17.69 3.02 5.16
C TYR A 151 17.55 3.82 6.45
N LEU A 152 16.72 4.85 6.42
CA LEU A 152 16.43 5.70 7.57
C LEU A 152 14.95 5.55 7.94
N VAL A 153 14.71 5.00 9.12
CA VAL A 153 13.37 4.92 9.73
C VAL A 153 13.22 6.10 10.67
N VAL A 154 12.23 6.94 10.45
CA VAL A 154 11.98 8.16 11.21
C VAL A 154 10.67 8.04 11.97
N VAL A 155 10.71 8.34 13.26
CA VAL A 155 9.53 8.51 14.11
C VAL A 155 9.36 10.00 14.40
N GLY A 156 8.24 10.57 14.00
CA GLY A 156 7.77 11.90 14.41
C GLY A 156 6.65 11.79 15.43
N TRP A 157 6.34 12.90 16.10
CA TRP A 157 5.20 12.98 17.02
C TRP A 157 4.58 14.37 17.01
N SER A 158 3.25 14.45 17.13
CA SER A 158 2.52 15.72 17.25
C SER A 158 2.28 16.12 18.71
N ASN A 159 2.15 15.13 19.59
CA ASN A 159 1.81 15.31 20.99
C ASN A 159 2.66 14.39 21.89
N GLY A 160 2.51 14.54 23.21
CA GLY A 160 3.06 13.57 24.14
C GLY A 160 4.57 13.68 24.40
N LEU A 161 5.09 14.89 24.63
CA LEU A 161 6.48 15.13 25.07
C LEU A 161 6.88 14.29 26.29
N GLY A 162 8.12 13.80 26.30
CA GLY A 162 8.72 13.03 27.38
C GLY A 162 8.16 11.60 27.56
N LYS A 163 7.27 11.17 26.67
CA LYS A 163 6.67 9.83 26.72
C LYS A 163 7.59 8.81 26.07
N GLN A 164 7.59 7.60 26.61
CA GLN A 164 8.42 6.51 26.12
C GLN A 164 7.67 5.73 25.04
N TYR A 165 8.40 5.32 24.00
CA TYR A 165 7.90 4.46 22.95
C TYR A 165 8.94 3.39 22.61
N ARG A 166 8.47 2.35 21.91
CA ARG A 166 9.31 1.30 21.34
C ARG A 166 9.04 1.20 19.84
N LEU A 167 10.09 1.33 19.04
CA LEU A 167 10.05 1.07 17.60
C LEU A 167 10.56 -0.36 17.36
N GLN A 168 9.75 -1.19 16.71
CA GLN A 168 10.08 -2.57 16.38
C GLN A 168 10.20 -2.75 14.87
N ALA A 169 11.19 -3.53 14.43
CA ALA A 169 11.31 -4.02 13.06
C ALA A 169 11.16 -5.54 13.06
N ALA A 170 10.03 -6.06 12.59
CA ALA A 170 9.77 -7.49 12.47
C ALA A 170 10.02 -7.97 11.04
N CYS A 171 10.76 -9.08 10.88
CA CYS A 171 10.85 -9.73 9.58
C CYS A 171 9.50 -10.36 9.22
N VAL A 172 8.96 -10.00 8.06
CA VAL A 172 7.69 -10.56 7.54
C VAL A 172 7.87 -11.36 6.25
N GLY A 173 9.06 -11.31 5.64
CA GLY A 173 9.35 -12.06 4.42
C GLY A 173 10.67 -11.71 3.76
N GLY A 174 10.93 -12.37 2.63
CA GLY A 174 12.09 -12.08 1.80
C GLY A 174 13.42 -12.43 2.48
N ALA A 175 14.45 -11.60 2.23
CA ALA A 175 15.83 -11.92 2.59
C ALA A 175 16.13 -11.95 4.10
N CYS A 176 15.24 -11.45 4.96
CA CYS A 176 15.44 -11.49 6.42
C CYS A 176 14.96 -12.78 7.08
N VAL A 177 14.27 -13.67 6.34
CA VAL A 177 13.73 -14.90 6.93
C VAL A 177 14.86 -15.91 7.11
N PRO A 178 15.15 -16.36 8.33
CA PRO A 178 16.16 -17.39 8.55
C PRO A 178 15.63 -18.75 8.11
N ASN A 179 16.38 -19.46 7.26
CA ASN A 179 16.07 -20.82 6.80
C ASN A 179 14.60 -20.99 6.34
N PRO A 180 14.14 -20.22 5.33
CA PRO A 180 12.75 -20.24 4.92
C PRO A 180 12.35 -21.62 4.37
N THR A 181 11.21 -22.13 4.81
CA THR A 181 10.68 -23.41 4.32
C THR A 181 10.08 -23.22 2.92
N PRO A 182 9.98 -24.30 2.11
CA PRO A 182 9.21 -24.26 0.87
C PRO A 182 7.77 -23.85 1.13
N ALA A 183 7.17 -23.13 0.18
CA ALA A 183 5.77 -22.75 0.26
C ALA A 183 4.88 -24.00 0.14
N PRO A 184 3.84 -24.14 0.97
CA PRO A 184 2.77 -25.11 0.72
C PRO A 184 2.16 -24.90 -0.67
N ALA A 185 1.59 -25.98 -1.23
CA ALA A 185 0.81 -25.86 -2.46
C ALA A 185 -0.33 -24.83 -2.26
N ASN A 186 -0.45 -23.88 -3.18
CA ASN A 186 -1.44 -22.80 -3.14
C ASN A 186 -1.35 -21.89 -1.90
N ALA A 187 -0.16 -21.71 -1.32
CA ALA A 187 0.05 -20.75 -0.24
C ALA A 187 -0.49 -19.37 -0.63
N PRO A 188 -1.39 -18.75 0.16
CA PRO A 188 -2.12 -17.55 -0.25
C PRO A 188 -1.21 -16.33 -0.33
N VAL A 189 -1.55 -15.41 -1.23
CA VAL A 189 -0.91 -14.09 -1.37
C VAL A 189 -1.88 -13.01 -0.87
N THR A 190 -1.46 -12.25 0.13
CA THR A 190 -2.20 -11.07 0.61
C THR A 190 -1.55 -9.83 0.03
N LEU A 191 -2.29 -9.12 -0.82
CA LEU A 191 -1.81 -7.94 -1.54
C LEU A 191 -1.99 -6.67 -0.72
N ALA A 192 -0.91 -5.92 -0.51
CA ALA A 192 -0.92 -4.56 0.01
C ALA A 192 -0.66 -3.59 -1.16
N GLN A 193 -1.54 -2.60 -1.34
CA GLN A 193 -1.42 -1.65 -2.43
C GLN A 193 -0.45 -0.53 -2.07
N PHE A 194 0.41 -0.16 -3.02
CA PHE A 194 1.36 0.94 -2.85
C PHE A 194 1.24 1.95 -4.00
N PRO A 195 1.61 3.22 -3.78
CA PRO A 195 1.77 4.17 -4.87
C PRO A 195 2.76 3.66 -5.92
N LEU A 196 2.51 4.04 -7.18
CA LEU A 196 3.42 3.74 -8.26
C LEU A 196 4.66 4.64 -8.19
N GLU A 197 5.82 4.09 -8.51
CA GLU A 197 7.07 4.86 -8.56
C GLU A 197 7.01 5.99 -9.59
N GLY A 198 7.69 7.10 -9.30
CA GLY A 198 7.55 8.34 -10.06
C GLY A 198 7.90 8.22 -11.55
N ASN A 199 8.90 7.39 -11.88
CA ASN A 199 9.29 7.10 -13.27
C ASN A 199 8.20 6.33 -14.02
N LEU A 200 7.64 5.28 -13.41
CA LEU A 200 6.57 4.47 -13.98
C LEU A 200 5.29 5.29 -14.15
N GLN A 201 4.97 6.12 -13.15
CA GLN A 201 3.82 7.03 -13.23
C GLN A 201 4.00 8.06 -14.35
N ALA A 202 5.21 8.60 -14.54
CA ALA A 202 5.50 9.55 -15.62
C ALA A 202 5.37 8.89 -17.00
N LEU A 203 5.91 7.68 -17.19
CA LEU A 203 5.76 6.91 -18.43
C LEU A 203 4.29 6.60 -18.73
N LEU A 204 3.54 6.14 -17.74
CA LEU A 204 2.11 5.87 -17.87
C LEU A 204 1.33 7.12 -18.28
N ASN A 205 1.60 8.26 -17.63
CA ASN A 205 0.92 9.53 -17.94
C ASN A 205 1.25 10.02 -19.35
N GLY A 206 2.53 9.94 -19.75
CA GLY A 206 2.94 10.32 -21.11
C GLY A 206 2.29 9.46 -22.19
N ALA A 207 2.21 8.15 -21.97
CA ALA A 207 1.56 7.22 -22.89
C ALA A 207 0.04 7.41 -22.97
N ASN A 208 -0.62 7.66 -21.84
CA ASN A 208 -2.05 7.96 -21.79
C ASN A 208 -2.42 9.29 -22.47
N ALA A 209 -1.48 10.22 -22.63
CA ALA A 209 -1.70 11.47 -23.36
C ALA A 209 -1.57 11.33 -24.88
N TYR A 210 -1.12 10.16 -25.38
CA TYR A 210 -0.85 9.94 -26.80
C TYR A 210 -2.14 9.83 -27.64
N ARG A 211 -3.15 9.12 -27.14
CA ARG A 211 -4.45 8.91 -27.81
C ARG A 211 -5.57 8.81 -26.78
N GLU A 212 -6.75 9.34 -27.13
CA GLU A 212 -7.92 9.30 -26.23
C GLU A 212 -8.65 7.95 -26.25
N ASP A 213 -8.58 7.23 -27.38
CA ASP A 213 -9.27 5.95 -27.57
C ASP A 213 -8.54 4.76 -26.95
N MET A 214 -7.27 4.95 -26.55
CA MET A 214 -6.41 3.93 -25.95
C MET A 214 -5.74 4.44 -24.68
N TYR A 215 -6.12 3.90 -23.54
CA TYR A 215 -5.55 4.27 -22.23
C TYR A 215 -5.31 3.04 -21.36
N SER A 216 -4.38 3.17 -20.42
CA SER A 216 -4.01 2.10 -19.51
C SER A 216 -3.92 2.58 -18.06
N PHE A 217 -4.05 1.63 -17.15
CA PHE A 217 -3.80 1.76 -15.72
C PHE A 217 -2.67 0.83 -15.31
N LEU A 218 -1.90 1.23 -14.31
CA LEU A 218 -0.88 0.41 -13.69
C LEU A 218 -0.98 0.59 -12.18
N ASP A 219 -1.35 -0.47 -11.48
CA ASP A 219 -1.36 -0.54 -10.02
C ASP A 219 -0.20 -1.40 -9.53
N ARG A 220 0.39 -1.00 -8.40
CA ARG A 220 1.42 -1.77 -7.69
C ARG A 220 0.83 -2.41 -6.43
N TYR A 221 1.14 -3.68 -6.26
CA TYR A 221 0.92 -4.41 -5.03
C TYR A 221 2.20 -5.09 -4.58
N ASP A 222 2.42 -5.11 -3.28
CA ASP A 222 3.46 -5.91 -2.64
C ASP A 222 2.77 -7.00 -1.81
N PHE A 223 3.51 -8.06 -1.49
CA PHE A 223 3.01 -9.10 -0.61
C PHE A 223 4.12 -9.67 0.25
N ALA A 224 3.86 -9.87 1.54
CA ALA A 224 4.79 -10.54 2.44
C ALA A 224 4.96 -12.00 2.01
N TRP A 225 6.20 -12.47 1.89
CA TRP A 225 6.48 -13.83 1.46
C TRP A 225 7.57 -14.49 2.33
N PRO A 226 7.17 -15.34 3.29
CA PRO A 226 8.11 -15.97 4.23
C PRO A 226 8.72 -17.29 3.73
N TYR A 227 8.51 -17.65 2.46
CA TYR A 227 8.88 -18.96 1.91
C TYR A 227 10.09 -18.87 0.97
N SER A 228 10.81 -20.00 0.84
CA SER A 228 12.00 -20.09 -0.03
C SER A 228 11.65 -20.26 -1.51
N THR A 229 10.50 -20.88 -1.80
CA THR A 229 10.00 -21.02 -3.17
C THR A 229 9.15 -19.82 -3.55
N PRO A 230 9.27 -19.31 -4.80
CA PRO A 230 8.41 -18.24 -5.32
C PRO A 230 6.92 -18.48 -5.14
N ALA A 231 6.15 -17.40 -4.98
CA ALA A 231 4.69 -17.43 -5.16
C ALA A 231 4.36 -17.85 -6.60
N SER A 232 3.20 -18.48 -6.80
CA SER A 232 2.74 -18.83 -8.14
C SER A 232 1.93 -17.70 -8.77
N LEU A 233 2.03 -17.57 -10.09
CA LEU A 233 1.24 -16.62 -10.87
C LEU A 233 -0.27 -16.82 -10.66
N ASP A 234 -0.73 -18.07 -10.55
CA ASP A 234 -2.15 -18.37 -10.37
C ASP A 234 -2.69 -17.86 -9.03
N VAL A 235 -1.92 -17.99 -7.94
CA VAL A 235 -2.34 -17.46 -6.64
C VAL A 235 -2.31 -15.93 -6.64
N ALA A 236 -1.27 -15.33 -7.21
CA ALA A 236 -1.20 -13.87 -7.36
C ALA A 236 -2.39 -13.35 -8.19
N ALA A 237 -2.73 -14.02 -9.29
CA ALA A 237 -3.87 -13.67 -10.13
C ALA A 237 -5.21 -13.84 -9.40
N ALA A 238 -5.38 -14.92 -8.63
CA ALA A 238 -6.56 -15.12 -7.81
C ALA A 238 -6.72 -14.00 -6.76
N ALA A 239 -5.64 -13.57 -6.12
CA ALA A 239 -5.66 -12.48 -5.14
C ALA A 239 -6.05 -11.13 -5.76
N VAL A 240 -5.58 -10.83 -6.98
CA VAL A 240 -6.02 -9.64 -7.74
C VAL A 240 -7.48 -9.76 -8.12
N LEU A 241 -7.89 -10.88 -8.74
CA LEU A 241 -9.27 -11.08 -9.19
C LEU A 241 -10.27 -11.08 -8.04
N ALA A 242 -9.87 -11.44 -6.81
CA ALA A 242 -10.72 -11.37 -5.63
C ALA A 242 -11.20 -9.95 -5.29
N LYS A 243 -10.45 -8.91 -5.71
CA LYS A 243 -10.84 -7.51 -5.56
C LYS A 243 -12.06 -7.16 -6.42
N SER A 244 -12.90 -6.26 -5.93
CA SER A 244 -14.19 -5.93 -6.56
C SER A 244 -14.04 -5.27 -7.92
N GLU A 245 -13.03 -4.43 -8.09
CA GLU A 245 -12.75 -3.69 -9.33
C GLU A 245 -12.44 -4.61 -10.52
N TYR A 246 -11.93 -5.82 -10.26
CA TYR A 246 -11.58 -6.80 -11.30
C TYR A 246 -12.64 -7.88 -11.52
N ARG A 247 -13.84 -7.75 -10.92
CA ARG A 247 -14.93 -8.73 -11.06
C ARG A 247 -15.26 -9.07 -12.52
N GLY A 248 -15.17 -8.09 -13.42
CA GLY A 248 -15.50 -8.27 -14.84
C GLY A 248 -14.58 -9.24 -15.60
N TYR A 249 -13.41 -9.58 -15.06
CA TYR A 249 -12.44 -10.49 -15.69
C TYR A 249 -12.58 -11.94 -15.22
N ARG A 250 -13.36 -12.21 -14.15
CA ARG A 250 -13.46 -13.54 -13.53
C ARG A 250 -14.13 -14.59 -14.43
N ASN A 251 -14.84 -14.15 -15.46
CA ASN A 251 -15.58 -15.01 -16.38
C ASN A 251 -14.84 -15.25 -17.70
N ASP A 252 -13.60 -14.77 -17.85
CA ASP A 252 -12.78 -15.12 -19.00
C ASP A 252 -12.54 -16.64 -19.01
N PRO A 253 -13.05 -17.37 -20.00
CA PRO A 253 -12.95 -18.83 -20.03
C PRO A 253 -11.54 -19.32 -20.38
N THR A 254 -10.71 -18.47 -20.98
CA THR A 254 -9.40 -18.85 -21.54
C THR A 254 -8.35 -17.78 -21.29
N PRO A 255 -8.00 -17.50 -20.02
CA PRO A 255 -6.94 -16.54 -19.72
C PRO A 255 -5.58 -17.07 -20.19
N ASP A 256 -4.84 -16.23 -20.89
CA ASP A 256 -3.52 -16.58 -21.41
C ASP A 256 -2.43 -16.45 -20.35
N THR A 257 -1.35 -17.21 -20.51
CA THR A 257 -0.12 -17.04 -19.72
C THR A 257 1.06 -16.80 -20.65
N TYR A 258 1.86 -15.80 -20.32
CA TYR A 258 3.01 -15.36 -21.10
C TYR A 258 4.27 -15.29 -20.26
N THR A 259 5.42 -15.52 -20.90
CA THR A 259 6.69 -15.02 -20.35
C THR A 259 6.67 -13.49 -20.37
N TYR A 260 7.42 -12.86 -19.46
CA TYR A 260 7.51 -11.41 -19.46
C TYR A 260 8.01 -10.85 -20.79
N ALA A 261 8.99 -11.51 -21.42
CA ALA A 261 9.49 -11.09 -22.74
C ALA A 261 8.40 -11.12 -23.84
N ALA A 262 7.58 -12.18 -23.89
CA ALA A 262 6.51 -12.29 -24.90
C ALA A 262 5.41 -11.23 -24.70
N PHE A 263 5.16 -10.83 -23.45
CA PHE A 263 4.15 -9.84 -23.09
C PHE A 263 4.41 -8.46 -23.72
N GLN A 264 5.67 -8.06 -23.98
CA GLN A 264 5.96 -6.75 -24.58
C GLN A 264 5.20 -6.50 -25.89
N SER A 265 5.12 -7.52 -26.75
CA SER A 265 4.43 -7.46 -28.04
C SER A 265 2.90 -7.35 -27.92
N ARG A 266 2.33 -7.60 -26.74
CA ARG A 266 0.90 -7.49 -26.43
C ARG A 266 0.51 -6.13 -25.87
N MET A 267 1.49 -5.32 -25.48
CA MET A 267 1.25 -3.96 -25.03
C MET A 267 1.02 -3.04 -26.22
N TYR A 268 0.11 -2.06 -26.10
CA TYR A 268 0.06 -0.99 -27.11
C TYR A 268 1.40 -0.26 -27.17
N GLY A 269 1.81 0.15 -28.38
CA GLY A 269 3.15 0.66 -28.65
C GLY A 269 3.59 1.80 -27.72
N GLN A 270 2.67 2.71 -27.39
CA GLN A 270 2.93 3.83 -26.48
C GLN A 270 3.23 3.41 -25.03
N PHE A 271 2.78 2.22 -24.60
CA PHE A 271 3.02 1.70 -23.25
C PHE A 271 4.22 0.74 -23.19
N GLN A 272 4.78 0.31 -24.32
CA GLN A 272 5.95 -0.60 -24.32
C GLN A 272 7.16 -0.11 -23.49
N PRO A 273 7.44 1.20 -23.35
CA PRO A 273 8.50 1.66 -22.45
C PRO A 273 8.31 1.25 -20.97
N LEU A 274 7.08 0.99 -20.51
CA LEU A 274 6.83 0.47 -19.17
C LEU A 274 7.43 -0.92 -18.96
N HIS A 275 7.56 -1.71 -20.02
CA HIS A 275 8.00 -3.11 -19.95
C HIS A 275 9.38 -3.24 -19.30
N GLN A 276 10.39 -2.56 -19.84
CA GLN A 276 11.73 -2.60 -19.24
C GLN A 276 11.78 -1.79 -17.94
N ALA A 277 11.08 -0.64 -17.88
CA ALA A 277 11.11 0.23 -16.71
C ALA A 277 10.60 -0.46 -15.44
N ILE A 278 9.61 -1.36 -15.53
CA ILE A 278 9.14 -2.17 -14.40
C ILE A 278 10.27 -3.03 -13.84
N LEU A 279 11.01 -3.74 -14.69
CA LEU A 279 12.12 -4.60 -14.25
C LEU A 279 13.23 -3.77 -13.61
N ASP A 280 13.59 -2.64 -14.22
CA ASP A 280 14.62 -1.73 -13.72
C ASP A 280 14.23 -1.15 -12.36
N THR A 281 12.96 -0.83 -12.17
CA THR A 281 12.44 -0.23 -10.94
C THR A 281 12.51 -1.18 -9.76
N TYR A 282 12.16 -2.46 -9.96
CA TYR A 282 12.09 -3.44 -8.88
C TYR A 282 13.28 -4.43 -8.84
N GLY A 283 14.29 -4.22 -9.69
CA GLY A 283 15.50 -5.06 -9.73
C GLY A 283 15.24 -6.53 -10.08
N GLU A 284 14.22 -6.83 -10.88
CA GLU A 284 13.84 -8.20 -11.23
C GLU A 284 14.44 -8.63 -12.58
N LEU A 285 14.80 -9.91 -12.70
CA LEU A 285 15.17 -10.47 -13.99
C LEU A 285 13.92 -10.85 -14.78
N GLY A 286 13.81 -10.38 -16.03
CA GLY A 286 12.66 -10.66 -16.89
C GLY A 286 12.40 -12.16 -17.16
N THR A 287 13.39 -13.03 -16.94
CA THR A 287 13.22 -14.50 -17.03
C THR A 287 12.42 -15.08 -15.87
N ASN A 288 12.37 -14.40 -14.72
CA ASN A 288 11.62 -14.83 -13.54
C ASN A 288 10.18 -14.31 -13.57
N ALA A 289 9.97 -13.16 -14.22
CA ALA A 289 8.68 -12.51 -14.28
C ALA A 289 7.70 -13.30 -15.18
N GLN A 290 6.44 -13.37 -14.73
CA GLN A 290 5.39 -14.10 -15.43
C GLN A 290 4.15 -13.22 -15.54
N VAL A 291 3.37 -13.42 -16.61
CA VAL A 291 2.20 -12.59 -16.91
C VAL A 291 1.00 -13.47 -17.17
N LYS A 292 -0.11 -13.18 -16.47
CA LYS A 292 -1.42 -13.78 -16.77
C LYS A 292 -2.35 -12.71 -17.33
N SER A 293 -2.92 -12.97 -18.49
CA SER A 293 -3.75 -12.00 -19.21
C SER A 293 -5.20 -12.46 -19.21
N TYR A 294 -6.10 -11.53 -18.90
CA TYR A 294 -7.54 -11.72 -18.96
C TYR A 294 -8.13 -10.73 -19.94
N PHE A 295 -8.98 -11.21 -20.83
CA PHE A 295 -9.65 -10.39 -21.82
C PHE A 295 -11.14 -10.25 -21.50
N ARG A 296 -11.68 -9.07 -21.80
CA ARG A 296 -13.12 -8.87 -21.89
C ARG A 296 -13.45 -7.84 -22.94
N GLU A 297 -14.62 -8.04 -23.53
CA GLU A 297 -15.23 -7.14 -24.50
C GLU A 297 -16.67 -6.88 -24.07
N PHE A 298 -17.12 -5.65 -24.22
CA PHE A 298 -18.50 -5.30 -23.98
C PHE A 298 -18.87 -4.06 -24.79
N SER A 299 -20.10 -4.06 -25.29
CA SER A 299 -20.67 -2.92 -26.00
C SER A 299 -21.06 -1.82 -25.01
N THR A 300 -20.73 -0.58 -25.36
CA THR A 300 -21.09 0.67 -24.67
C THR A 300 -22.18 1.46 -25.41
N GLY A 301 -22.67 0.94 -26.54
CA GLY A 301 -23.71 1.54 -27.37
C GLY A 301 -23.77 0.90 -28.77
N PRO A 302 -24.71 1.33 -29.63
CA PRO A 302 -24.96 0.69 -30.94
C PRO A 302 -23.75 0.56 -31.86
N ASN A 303 -22.70 1.36 -31.68
CA ASN A 303 -21.43 1.34 -32.44
C ASN A 303 -20.21 1.58 -31.52
N GLY A 304 -20.26 1.20 -30.24
CA GLY A 304 -19.21 1.54 -29.29
C GLY A 304 -18.70 0.31 -28.57
N ASP A 305 -17.78 -0.44 -29.16
CA ASP A 305 -17.18 -1.59 -28.49
C ASP A 305 -16.01 -1.16 -27.60
N ASN A 306 -15.91 -1.77 -26.41
CA ASN A 306 -14.83 -1.54 -25.46
C ASN A 306 -14.07 -2.84 -25.24
N TRP A 307 -12.77 -2.82 -25.55
CA TRP A 307 -11.87 -3.95 -25.34
C TRP A 307 -10.98 -3.65 -24.16
N ARG A 308 -10.90 -4.61 -23.23
CA ARG A 308 -9.98 -4.51 -22.10
C ARG A 308 -9.18 -5.76 -21.90
N THR A 309 -7.91 -5.56 -21.60
CA THR A 309 -6.99 -6.64 -21.23
C THR A 309 -6.36 -6.32 -19.89
N LEU A 310 -6.63 -7.17 -18.90
CA LEU A 310 -6.00 -7.12 -17.58
C LEU A 310 -4.79 -8.05 -17.58
N ASN A 311 -3.60 -7.48 -17.42
CA ASN A 311 -2.35 -8.23 -17.33
C ASN A 311 -1.88 -8.18 -15.88
N ILE A 312 -1.83 -9.35 -15.25
CA ILE A 312 -1.32 -9.54 -13.90
C ILE A 312 0.11 -10.02 -14.04
N ILE A 313 1.05 -9.18 -13.62
CA ILE A 313 2.48 -9.39 -13.76
C ILE A 313 3.02 -9.75 -12.38
N LEU A 314 3.50 -10.98 -12.22
CA LEU A 314 4.17 -11.42 -11.00
C LEU A 314 5.68 -11.21 -11.16
N LEU A 315 6.27 -10.46 -10.23
CA LEU A 315 7.72 -10.34 -10.04
C LEU A 315 8.10 -11.13 -8.78
N PRO A 316 8.42 -12.43 -8.91
CA PRO A 316 8.55 -13.30 -7.75
C PRO A 316 9.81 -13.03 -6.91
N GLY A 317 10.88 -12.58 -7.55
CA GLY A 317 12.15 -12.22 -6.93
C GLY A 317 12.09 -10.89 -6.20
N SER A 318 11.29 -9.91 -6.64
CA SER A 318 11.09 -8.65 -5.92
C SER A 318 9.83 -8.62 -5.04
N ARG A 319 8.97 -9.65 -5.14
CA ARG A 319 7.74 -9.81 -4.32
C ARG A 319 6.70 -8.72 -4.62
N HIS A 320 6.57 -8.38 -5.89
CA HIS A 320 5.53 -7.48 -6.38
C HIS A 320 4.56 -8.17 -7.33
N VAL A 321 3.35 -7.64 -7.34
CA VAL A 321 2.34 -7.89 -8.38
C VAL A 321 1.98 -6.56 -9.00
N LEU A 322 2.24 -6.41 -10.29
CA LEU A 322 1.81 -5.26 -11.06
C LEU A 322 0.54 -5.63 -11.81
N VAL A 323 -0.46 -4.76 -11.74
CA VAL A 323 -1.72 -4.95 -12.45
C VAL A 323 -1.81 -3.90 -13.54
N TYR A 324 -1.61 -4.34 -14.78
CA TYR A 324 -1.60 -3.49 -15.96
C TYR A 324 -2.87 -3.75 -16.79
N GLU A 325 -3.82 -2.82 -16.73
CA GLU A 325 -5.06 -2.87 -17.49
C GLU A 325 -4.92 -1.93 -18.69
N GLN A 326 -5.05 -2.47 -19.90
CA GLN A 326 -5.14 -1.68 -21.13
C GLN A 326 -6.56 -1.69 -21.64
N THR A 327 -7.04 -0.52 -22.06
CA THR A 327 -8.37 -0.30 -22.60
C THR A 327 -8.27 0.35 -23.97
N ALA A 328 -9.06 -0.16 -24.90
CA ALA A 328 -9.35 0.50 -26.17
C ALA A 328 -10.87 0.62 -26.35
N HIS A 329 -11.30 1.60 -27.12
CA HIS A 329 -12.68 1.69 -27.58
C HIS A 329 -12.77 2.12 -29.04
N GLU A 330 -13.85 1.71 -29.69
CA GLU A 330 -14.19 2.18 -31.03
C GLU A 330 -14.59 3.66 -30.99
N ILE A 331 -14.19 4.42 -32.03
CA ILE A 331 -14.54 5.83 -32.25
C ILE A 331 -15.64 5.89 -33.32
#